data_AF-A0A4Z2B1B8-F1
#
_entry.id   AF-A0A4Z2B1B8-F1
#
_cell.length_a   1.000
_cell.length_b   1.000
_cell.length_c   1.000
_cell.angle_alpha   90.00
_cell.angle_beta   90.00
_cell.angle_gamma   90.00
#
_symmetry.space_group_name_H-M   'P 1'
#
loop_
_entity.id
_entity.type
_entity.pdbx_description
1 polymer ?
#
loop_
_entity_poly.entity_id
_entity_poly.type
_entity_poly.pdbx_seq_one_letter_code
_entity_poly.pdbx_strand_id
1 'polypeptide(L)'
;MNNPELPLDPNMQTCNLLITFLKYASIVMQDTKDEHRLNSARLCLIILTCIAEDQYADAFLHDDNMNFRVNLHRMPMRHRKKVVDKSIPSRPLVCAILDLMVEFIVTHMMKDFPMDLYLRCVQIIHKLLCYQKKCRIRLHYTWRELWSALINLLKFLLSNETSLLAKHNIFHLALLVVNLFNMFITYGDTFLPTSNSYDELYYEIFSEYQPTPAIGRKQPAKSRTPWSIAIINHFNPKIESYAAVNHISQLSEEQVLEVVRSNYDTLTLKLQDGLDQFERYSEQPKEVAFFKELVRSISLNVRKNVSLNTLSQDVLLKEFSSIS
;
A
#
# COMPACT_ATOMS: atom_id res chain seq x y z
N MET A 1 7.45 -6.93 -52.47
CA MET A 1 8.02 -5.64 -52.02
C MET A 1 8.31 -5.78 -50.54
N ASN A 2 9.58 -5.73 -50.18
CA ASN A 2 10.05 -5.88 -48.80
C ASN A 2 9.47 -4.76 -47.94
N ASN A 3 8.79 -5.13 -46.87
CA ASN A 3 8.42 -4.24 -45.78
C ASN A 3 9.73 -3.80 -45.12
N PRO A 4 10.09 -2.51 -45.08
CA PRO A 4 11.22 -2.09 -44.27
C PRO A 4 10.75 -2.18 -42.83
N GLU A 5 11.17 -3.22 -42.12
CA GLU A 5 11.12 -3.24 -40.67
C GLU A 5 11.76 -1.93 -40.17
N LEU A 6 10.95 -1.13 -39.49
CA LEU A 6 11.42 0.07 -38.80
C LEU A 6 12.63 -0.33 -37.94
N PRO A 7 13.81 0.27 -38.13
CA PRO A 7 14.96 -0.08 -37.33
C PRO A 7 14.64 0.24 -35.86
N LEU A 8 14.57 -0.80 -35.04
CA LEU A 8 14.51 -0.67 -33.59
C LEU A 8 15.75 0.14 -33.18
N ASP A 9 15.50 1.31 -32.58
CA ASP A 9 16.55 2.23 -32.14
C ASP A 9 17.55 1.47 -31.25
N PRO A 10 18.84 1.36 -31.62
CA PRO A 10 19.85 0.64 -30.83
C PRO A 10 20.10 1.27 -29.46
N ASN A 11 19.56 2.48 -29.20
CA ASN A 11 19.55 3.14 -27.90
C ASN A 11 18.27 2.90 -27.09
N MET A 12 17.38 2.00 -27.51
CA MET A 12 16.26 1.58 -26.66
C MET A 12 16.82 0.77 -25.49
N GLN A 13 17.32 1.49 -24.49
CA GLN A 13 17.73 1.00 -23.19
C GLN A 13 16.67 -0.02 -22.76
N THR A 14 17.06 -1.26 -22.50
CA THR A 14 16.12 -2.31 -22.08
C THR A 14 15.46 -1.85 -20.79
N CYS A 15 14.34 -1.15 -20.91
CA CYS A 15 13.60 -0.60 -19.80
C CYS A 15 12.93 -1.79 -19.14
N ASN A 16 13.30 -2.07 -17.89
CA ASN A 16 12.61 -3.07 -17.09
C ASN A 16 11.11 -2.71 -17.08
N LEU A 17 10.29 -3.54 -17.76
CA LEU A 17 8.87 -3.27 -17.99
C LEU A 17 8.11 -3.10 -16.67
N LEU A 18 8.52 -3.84 -15.62
CA LEU A 18 7.94 -3.73 -14.29
C LEU A 18 8.27 -2.38 -13.65
N ILE A 19 9.47 -1.84 -13.84
CA ILE A 19 9.81 -0.48 -13.37
C ILE A 19 8.98 0.56 -14.11
N THR A 20 8.84 0.44 -15.43
CA THR A 20 7.99 1.33 -16.22
C THR A 20 6.53 1.26 -15.76
N PHE A 21 6.03 0.06 -15.48
CA PHE A 21 4.70 -0.16 -14.95
C PHE A 21 4.51 0.47 -13.57
N LEU A 22 5.46 0.30 -12.64
CA LEU A 22 5.39 0.93 -11.30
C LEU A 22 5.42 2.46 -11.39
N LYS A 23 6.23 3.02 -12.28
CA LYS A 23 6.22 4.47 -12.56
C LYS A 23 4.87 4.91 -13.10
N TYR A 24 4.32 4.21 -14.08
CA TYR A 24 2.99 4.50 -14.62
C TYR A 24 1.90 4.42 -13.54
N ALA A 25 1.89 3.36 -12.74
CA ALA A 25 0.96 3.19 -11.63
C ALA A 25 1.06 4.35 -10.64
N SER A 26 2.27 4.80 -10.32
CA SER A 26 2.47 5.97 -9.43
C SER A 26 1.91 7.28 -9.99
N ILE A 27 1.83 7.43 -11.32
CA ILE A 27 1.24 8.62 -11.96
C ILE A 27 -0.29 8.52 -11.95
N VAL A 28 -0.83 7.39 -12.38
CA VAL A 28 -2.28 7.19 -12.47
C VAL A 28 -2.95 7.25 -11.10
N MET A 29 -2.28 6.73 -10.07
CA MET A 29 -2.78 6.76 -8.70
C MET A 29 -2.82 8.15 -8.07
N GLN A 30 -2.28 9.21 -8.68
CA GLN A 30 -2.30 10.56 -8.06
C GLN A 30 -3.66 11.26 -8.14
N ASP A 31 -4.51 10.86 -9.08
CA ASP A 31 -5.82 11.48 -9.25
C ASP A 31 -6.88 10.45 -9.57
N THR A 32 -7.56 10.01 -8.51
CA THR A 32 -8.67 9.06 -8.58
C THR A 32 -10.04 9.74 -8.66
N LYS A 33 -10.12 11.07 -8.87
CA LYS A 33 -11.41 11.77 -9.01
C LYS A 33 -12.02 11.64 -10.40
N ASP A 34 -11.16 11.43 -11.39
CA ASP A 34 -11.57 11.13 -12.76
C ASP A 34 -11.86 9.63 -12.90
N GLU A 35 -13.01 9.29 -13.47
CA GLU A 35 -13.48 7.90 -13.57
C GLU A 35 -12.53 7.03 -14.40
N HIS A 36 -11.95 7.57 -15.48
CA HIS A 36 -11.01 6.83 -16.31
C HIS A 36 -9.70 6.55 -15.56
N ARG A 37 -9.18 7.55 -14.82
CA ARG A 37 -8.00 7.35 -13.96
C ARG A 37 -8.28 6.41 -12.79
N LEU A 38 -9.46 6.49 -12.17
CA LEU A 38 -9.90 5.55 -11.12
C LEU A 38 -9.91 4.11 -11.64
N ASN A 39 -10.49 3.88 -12.82
CA ASN A 39 -10.51 2.57 -13.46
C ASN A 39 -9.10 2.08 -13.84
N SER A 40 -8.23 2.99 -14.30
CA SER A 40 -6.84 2.68 -14.62
C SER A 40 -6.04 2.33 -13.34
N ALA A 41 -6.28 3.04 -12.24
CA ALA A 41 -5.67 2.74 -10.93
C ALA A 41 -6.15 1.38 -10.40
N ARG A 42 -7.45 1.07 -10.54
CA ARG A 42 -8.02 -0.24 -10.20
C ARG A 42 -7.35 -1.35 -11.02
N LEU A 43 -7.18 -1.16 -12.32
CA LEU A 43 -6.48 -2.12 -13.18
C LEU A 43 -5.03 -2.33 -12.74
N CYS A 44 -4.31 -1.25 -12.41
CA CYS A 44 -2.93 -1.35 -11.89
C CYS A 44 -2.87 -2.19 -10.61
N LEU A 45 -3.83 -2.00 -9.68
CA LEU A 45 -3.91 -2.77 -8.44
C LEU A 45 -4.31 -4.23 -8.67
N ILE A 46 -5.16 -4.52 -9.65
CA ILE A 46 -5.47 -5.91 -10.06
C ILE A 46 -4.20 -6.60 -10.58
N ILE A 47 -3.45 -5.94 -11.48
CA ILE A 47 -2.18 -6.48 -12.00
C ILE A 47 -1.18 -6.73 -10.87
N LEU A 48 -1.00 -5.76 -9.96
CA LEU A 48 -0.13 -5.92 -8.79
C LEU A 48 -0.60 -7.04 -7.86
N THR A 49 -1.90 -7.26 -7.73
CA THR A 49 -2.45 -8.39 -6.97
C THR A 49 -2.04 -9.72 -7.60
N CYS A 50 -2.16 -9.85 -8.91
CA CYS A 50 -1.73 -11.06 -9.62
C CYS A 50 -0.22 -11.30 -9.49
N ILE A 51 0.59 -10.23 -9.59
CA ILE A 51 2.05 -10.30 -9.42
C ILE A 51 2.40 -10.76 -8.00
N ALA A 52 1.77 -10.18 -6.96
CA ALA A 52 2.02 -10.53 -5.56
C ALA A 52 1.39 -11.89 -5.12
N GLU A 53 0.72 -12.60 -6.02
CA GLU A 53 0.27 -13.98 -5.80
C GLU A 53 1.12 -15.01 -6.56
N ASP A 54 1.88 -14.58 -7.57
CA ASP A 54 2.71 -15.46 -8.37
C ASP A 54 4.05 -15.71 -7.67
N GLN A 55 4.33 -16.97 -7.39
CA GLN A 55 5.51 -17.37 -6.63
C GLN A 55 6.83 -16.98 -7.34
N TYR A 56 6.89 -17.02 -8.67
CA TYR A 56 8.11 -16.68 -9.40
C TYR A 56 8.32 -15.16 -9.45
N ALA A 57 7.24 -14.40 -9.63
CA ALA A 57 7.27 -12.96 -9.56
C ALA A 57 7.70 -12.50 -8.17
N ASP A 58 7.12 -13.05 -7.09
CA ASP A 58 7.53 -12.72 -5.72
C ASP A 58 8.98 -13.08 -5.43
N ALA A 59 9.48 -14.22 -5.93
CA ALA A 59 10.89 -14.57 -5.81
C ALA A 59 11.81 -13.52 -6.46
N PHE A 60 11.44 -13.04 -7.65
CA PHE A 60 12.17 -11.97 -8.33
C PHE A 60 12.05 -10.61 -7.61
N LEU A 61 10.86 -10.26 -7.11
CA LEU A 61 10.61 -9.00 -6.41
C LEU A 61 11.42 -8.85 -5.13
N HIS A 62 11.67 -9.97 -4.44
CA HIS A 62 12.34 -10.03 -3.15
C HIS A 62 13.82 -10.43 -3.24
N ASP A 63 14.37 -10.64 -4.44
CA ASP A 63 15.79 -11.00 -4.60
C ASP A 63 16.71 -9.81 -4.25
N ASP A 64 17.49 -9.98 -3.19
CA ASP A 64 18.42 -8.96 -2.66
C ASP A 64 19.60 -8.67 -3.61
N ASN A 65 19.86 -9.57 -4.57
CA ASN A 65 20.88 -9.35 -5.61
C ASN A 65 20.34 -8.48 -6.76
N MET A 66 19.02 -8.35 -6.89
CA MET A 66 18.34 -7.64 -7.98
C MET A 66 17.85 -6.28 -7.51
N ASN A 67 18.80 -5.34 -7.41
CA ASN A 67 18.55 -4.00 -6.88
C ASN A 67 18.30 -2.96 -7.99
N PHE A 68 17.21 -2.22 -7.85
CA PHE A 68 16.80 -1.21 -8.83
C PHE A 68 16.51 0.15 -8.19
N ARG A 69 16.72 1.22 -8.96
CA ARG A 69 16.26 2.57 -8.61
C ARG A 69 14.91 2.83 -9.28
N VAL A 70 13.86 2.82 -8.48
CA VAL A 70 12.49 3.14 -8.94
C VAL A 70 12.10 4.52 -8.43
N ASN A 71 11.94 5.47 -9.35
CA ASN A 71 11.46 6.82 -9.03
C ASN A 71 9.94 6.87 -9.17
N LEU A 72 9.23 6.77 -8.04
CA LEU A 72 7.77 6.88 -7.99
C LEU A 72 7.35 8.34 -7.96
N HIS A 73 6.34 8.67 -8.76
CA HIS A 73 5.73 10.00 -8.75
C HIS A 73 4.91 10.16 -7.47
N ARG A 74 5.23 11.18 -6.68
CA ARG A 74 4.59 11.45 -5.40
C ARG A 74 3.57 12.58 -5.50
N MET A 75 2.45 12.45 -4.82
CA MET A 75 1.40 13.49 -4.86
C MET A 75 1.86 14.75 -4.10
N PRO A 76 1.64 15.96 -4.64
CA PRO A 76 1.95 17.19 -3.92
C PRO A 76 1.08 17.33 -2.66
N MET A 77 1.70 17.39 -1.49
CA MET A 77 1.03 17.54 -0.19
C MET A 77 1.50 18.83 0.49
N ARG A 78 0.60 19.61 1.08
CA ARG A 78 0.91 20.94 1.65
C ARG A 78 2.03 20.93 2.70
N HIS A 79 2.13 19.84 3.47
CA HIS A 79 3.13 19.68 4.52
C HIS A 79 4.39 18.95 4.06
N ARG A 80 4.42 18.49 2.80
CA ARG A 80 5.59 17.81 2.22
C ARG A 80 6.56 18.89 1.72
N LYS A 81 7.71 19.01 2.39
CA LYS A 81 8.82 19.81 1.88
C LYS A 81 9.17 19.33 0.47
N LYS A 82 9.48 20.25 -0.46
CA LYS A 82 10.02 19.89 -1.79
C LYS A 82 11.14 18.88 -1.57
N VAL A 83 11.01 17.70 -2.16
CA VAL A 83 12.02 16.65 -2.05
C VAL A 83 13.27 17.21 -2.73
N VAL A 84 14.24 17.66 -1.93
CA VAL A 84 15.63 17.77 -2.38
C VAL A 84 16.00 16.36 -2.81
N ASP A 85 16.54 16.19 -4.03
CA ASP A 85 16.96 14.92 -4.63
C ASP A 85 17.75 14.06 -3.63
N LYS A 86 17.04 13.31 -2.78
CA LYS A 86 17.62 12.25 -1.98
C LYS A 86 17.90 11.17 -2.99
N SER A 87 19.17 10.80 -3.14
CA SER A 87 19.58 9.70 -4.00
C SER A 87 18.72 8.48 -3.67
N ILE A 88 17.81 8.12 -4.57
CA ILE A 88 16.90 7.00 -4.36
C ILE A 88 17.77 5.75 -4.24
N PRO A 89 17.70 5.01 -3.12
CA PRO A 89 18.54 3.84 -2.93
C PRO A 89 18.17 2.76 -3.95
N SER A 90 19.19 2.02 -4.39
CA SER A 90 18.97 0.78 -5.13
C SER A 90 18.56 -0.29 -4.13
N ARG A 91 17.40 -0.92 -4.34
CA ARG A 91 16.83 -1.92 -3.43
C ARG A 91 15.93 -2.90 -4.21
N PRO A 92 15.52 -4.03 -3.61
CA PRO A 92 14.62 -4.98 -4.27
C PRO A 92 13.31 -4.32 -4.69
N LEU A 93 12.69 -4.81 -5.77
CA LEU A 93 11.49 -4.19 -6.35
C LEU A 93 10.28 -4.21 -5.41
N VAL A 94 10.20 -5.18 -4.49
CA VAL A 94 9.14 -5.21 -3.48
C VAL A 94 9.07 -3.90 -2.69
N CYS A 95 10.22 -3.27 -2.40
CA CYS A 95 10.25 -1.99 -1.69
C CYS A 95 9.55 -0.87 -2.46
N ALA A 96 9.61 -0.88 -3.80
CA ALA A 96 8.90 0.08 -4.62
C ALA A 96 7.39 -0.19 -4.66
N ILE A 97 6.97 -1.46 -4.61
CA ILE A 97 5.55 -1.82 -4.48
C ILE A 97 5.01 -1.35 -3.12
N LEU A 98 5.73 -1.63 -2.03
CA LEU A 98 5.36 -1.17 -0.69
C LEU A 98 5.26 0.36 -0.62
N ASP A 99 6.25 1.09 -1.15
CA ASP A 99 6.21 2.56 -1.22
C ASP A 99 5.01 3.08 -2.01
N LEU A 100 4.63 2.41 -3.11
CA LEU A 100 3.45 2.77 -3.89
C LEU A 100 2.16 2.58 -3.07
N MET A 101 2.05 1.47 -2.32
CA MET A 101 0.91 1.23 -1.45
C MET A 101 0.83 2.25 -0.31
N VAL A 102 1.97 2.55 0.34
CA VAL A 102 2.08 3.57 1.40
C VAL A 102 1.71 4.95 0.87
N GLU A 103 2.25 5.35 -0.29
CA GLU A 103 1.95 6.63 -0.91
C GLU A 103 0.45 6.75 -1.21
N PHE A 104 -0.18 5.71 -1.77
CA PHE A 104 -1.63 5.70 -2.00
C PHE A 104 -2.42 5.88 -0.70
N ILE A 105 -2.12 5.08 0.33
CA ILE A 105 -2.82 5.11 1.62
C ILE A 105 -2.78 6.50 2.25
N VAL A 106 -1.60 7.14 2.25
CA VAL A 106 -1.37 8.45 2.87
C VAL A 106 -2.06 9.58 2.11
N THR A 107 -2.17 9.49 0.79
CA THR A 107 -2.60 10.61 -0.07
C THR A 107 -4.10 10.64 -0.38
N HIS A 108 -4.81 9.51 -0.18
CA HIS A 108 -6.22 9.35 -0.59
C HIS A 108 -7.22 9.32 0.58
N MET A 109 -6.83 9.80 1.76
CA MET A 109 -7.73 9.98 2.91
C MET A 109 -8.64 11.20 2.71
N MET A 110 -9.64 11.05 1.83
CA MET A 110 -10.51 12.14 1.37
C MET A 110 -12.00 11.81 1.55
N LYS A 111 -12.86 12.84 1.39
CA LYS A 111 -14.32 12.71 1.57
C LYS A 111 -14.94 11.68 0.63
N ASP A 112 -14.50 11.65 -0.63
CA ASP A 112 -14.91 10.64 -1.60
C ASP A 112 -13.92 9.46 -1.53
N PHE A 113 -14.15 8.60 -0.55
CA PHE A 113 -13.18 7.59 -0.14
C PHE A 113 -13.14 6.42 -1.13
N PRO A 114 -12.01 6.15 -1.83
CA PRO A 114 -11.92 5.09 -2.84
C PRO A 114 -11.77 3.70 -2.18
N MET A 115 -12.84 3.24 -1.52
CA MET A 115 -12.86 2.03 -0.69
C MET A 115 -12.29 0.78 -1.39
N ASP A 116 -12.68 0.53 -2.64
CA ASP A 116 -12.19 -0.63 -3.43
C ASP A 116 -10.67 -0.61 -3.60
N LEU A 117 -10.10 0.56 -3.89
CA LEU A 117 -8.64 0.69 -4.07
C LEU A 117 -7.91 0.47 -2.74
N TYR A 118 -8.43 0.99 -1.63
CA TYR A 118 -7.87 0.76 -0.30
C TYR A 118 -7.84 -0.73 0.08
N LEU A 119 -8.93 -1.47 -0.20
CA LEU A 119 -8.97 -2.92 0.03
C LEU A 119 -7.85 -3.63 -0.72
N ARG A 120 -7.67 -3.30 -2.00
CA ARG A 120 -6.61 -3.89 -2.84
C ARG A 120 -5.21 -3.54 -2.33
N CYS A 121 -4.96 -2.29 -1.97
CA CYS A 121 -3.66 -1.88 -1.43
C CYS A 121 -3.28 -2.67 -0.17
N VAL A 122 -4.22 -2.77 0.79
CA VAL A 122 -4.01 -3.54 2.03
C VAL A 122 -3.81 -5.03 1.75
N GLN A 123 -4.56 -5.59 0.80
CA GLN A 123 -4.42 -6.99 0.38
C GLN A 123 -3.08 -7.28 -0.34
N ILE A 124 -2.57 -6.35 -1.14
CA ILE A 124 -1.24 -6.47 -1.77
C ILE A 124 -0.17 -6.49 -0.67
N ILE A 125 -0.22 -5.56 0.29
CA ILE A 125 0.71 -5.54 1.43
C ILE A 125 0.65 -6.88 2.18
N HIS A 126 -0.57 -7.38 2.43
CA HIS A 126 -0.77 -8.65 3.12
C HIS A 126 -0.12 -9.84 2.40
N LYS A 127 -0.33 -9.93 1.08
CA LYS A 127 0.26 -11.00 0.24
C LYS A 127 1.79 -10.97 0.25
N LEU A 128 2.37 -9.78 0.07
CA LEU A 128 3.83 -9.62 0.14
C LEU A 128 4.39 -10.05 1.50
N LEU A 129 3.73 -9.68 2.60
CA LEU A 129 4.11 -10.13 3.95
C LEU A 129 3.95 -11.65 4.14
N CYS A 130 2.92 -12.26 3.55
CA CYS A 130 2.74 -13.72 3.57
C CYS A 130 3.89 -14.42 2.84
N TYR A 131 4.33 -13.90 1.70
CA TYR A 131 5.50 -14.43 0.98
C TYR A 131 6.78 -14.28 1.81
N GLN A 132 7.01 -13.10 2.40
CA GLN A 132 8.16 -12.86 3.26
C GLN A 132 8.19 -13.80 4.47
N LYS A 133 7.05 -14.03 5.13
CA LYS A 133 6.92 -15.01 6.21
C LYS A 133 7.26 -16.42 5.71
N LYS A 134 6.65 -16.86 4.61
CA LYS A 134 6.82 -18.20 4.03
C LYS A 134 8.29 -18.50 3.71
N CYS A 135 8.98 -17.52 3.12
CA CYS A 135 10.38 -17.65 2.70
C CYS A 135 11.39 -17.15 3.74
N ARG A 136 10.93 -16.66 4.89
CA ARG A 136 11.73 -16.02 5.96
C ARG A 136 12.65 -14.91 5.44
N ILE A 137 12.13 -14.09 4.53
CA ILE A 137 12.88 -12.99 3.91
C ILE A 137 12.85 -11.79 4.85
N ARG A 138 14.03 -11.42 5.36
CA ARG A 138 14.22 -10.25 6.22
C ARG A 138 14.46 -9.00 5.40
N LEU A 139 13.39 -8.38 4.94
CA LEU A 139 13.48 -7.22 4.05
C LEU A 139 13.95 -5.97 4.82
N HIS A 140 15.04 -5.35 4.36
CA HIS A 140 15.49 -4.04 4.82
C HIS A 140 14.61 -2.93 4.23
N TYR A 141 13.54 -2.60 4.95
CA TYR A 141 12.54 -1.60 4.55
C TYR A 141 12.27 -0.58 5.67
N THR A 142 11.76 0.60 5.31
CA THR A 142 11.32 1.65 6.24
C THR A 142 9.95 1.32 6.83
N TRP A 143 9.86 0.20 7.57
CA TRP A 143 8.61 -0.33 8.12
C TRP A 143 7.77 0.66 8.91
N ARG A 144 8.43 1.60 9.61
CA ARG A 144 7.78 2.70 10.32
C ARG A 144 6.83 3.50 9.44
N GLU A 145 7.21 3.81 8.20
CA GLU A 145 6.36 4.57 7.26
C GLU A 145 5.08 3.81 6.93
N LEU A 146 5.17 2.49 6.79
CA LEU A 146 4.02 1.62 6.58
C LEU A 146 3.12 1.58 7.82
N TRP A 147 3.67 1.37 9.01
CA TRP A 147 2.89 1.33 10.24
C TRP A 147 2.16 2.64 10.51
N SER A 148 2.84 3.78 10.38
CA SER A 148 2.22 5.10 10.51
C SER A 148 1.11 5.30 9.48
N ALA A 149 1.30 4.86 8.22
CA ALA A 149 0.25 4.95 7.20
C ALA A 149 -0.99 4.11 7.54
N LEU A 150 -0.80 2.89 8.04
CA LEU A 150 -1.88 2.00 8.47
C LEU A 150 -2.62 2.52 9.71
N ILE A 151 -1.89 3.07 10.69
CA ILE A 151 -2.50 3.70 11.87
C ILE A 151 -3.33 4.92 11.47
N ASN A 152 -2.80 5.78 10.60
CA ASN A 152 -3.52 6.95 10.11
C ASN A 152 -4.78 6.56 9.34
N LEU A 153 -4.73 5.48 8.56
CA LEU A 153 -5.91 4.94 7.89
C LEU A 153 -6.98 4.52 8.91
N LEU A 154 -6.63 3.76 9.95
CA LEU A 154 -7.57 3.37 11.00
C LEU A 154 -8.17 4.58 11.72
N LYS A 155 -7.36 5.59 12.05
CA LYS A 155 -7.84 6.85 12.65
C LYS A 155 -8.81 7.59 11.74
N PHE A 156 -8.52 7.64 10.44
CA PHE A 156 -9.39 8.27 9.47
C PHE A 156 -10.75 7.56 9.39
N LEU A 157 -10.76 6.22 9.37
CA LEU A 157 -11.99 5.42 9.34
C LEU A 157 -12.87 5.69 10.56
N LEU A 158 -12.28 5.76 11.75
CA LEU A 158 -13.01 6.02 13.01
C LEU A 158 -13.50 7.46 13.11
N SER A 159 -12.65 8.42 12.73
CA SER A 159 -13.00 9.85 12.80
C SER A 159 -14.13 10.21 11.83
N ASN A 160 -14.30 9.43 10.76
CA ASN A 160 -15.33 9.64 9.74
C ASN A 160 -16.38 8.50 9.69
N GLU A 161 -16.46 7.69 10.75
CA GLU A 161 -17.28 6.47 10.81
C GLU A 161 -18.73 6.71 10.36
N THR A 162 -19.37 7.74 10.91
CA THR A 162 -20.78 8.07 10.61
C THR A 162 -21.03 8.37 9.14
N SER A 163 -20.08 9.03 8.46
CA SER A 163 -20.19 9.37 7.04
C SER A 163 -19.88 8.18 6.14
N LEU A 164 -18.85 7.40 6.50
CA LEU A 164 -18.36 6.29 5.67
C LEU A 164 -19.26 5.06 5.76
N LEU A 165 -19.83 4.77 6.94
CA LEU A 165 -20.75 3.63 7.12
C LEU A 165 -22.00 3.71 6.25
N ALA A 166 -22.42 4.92 5.88
CA ALA A 166 -23.55 5.10 4.97
C ALA A 166 -23.28 4.60 3.55
N LYS A 167 -22.01 4.46 3.15
CA LYS A 167 -21.60 4.13 1.77
C LYS A 167 -20.80 2.83 1.65
N HIS A 168 -20.04 2.46 2.69
CA HIS A 168 -19.04 1.41 2.60
C HIS A 168 -19.01 0.53 3.87
N ASN A 169 -18.59 -0.72 3.69
CA ASN A 169 -18.26 -1.61 4.81
C ASN A 169 -16.85 -1.31 5.35
N ILE A 170 -16.70 -0.24 6.12
CA ILE A 170 -15.41 0.17 6.71
C ILE A 170 -14.84 -0.87 7.69
N PHE A 171 -15.69 -1.71 8.29
CA PHE A 171 -15.24 -2.75 9.23
C PHE A 171 -14.39 -3.80 8.54
N HIS A 172 -14.72 -4.15 7.29
CA HIS A 172 -13.92 -5.10 6.53
C HIS A 172 -12.51 -4.57 6.28
N LEU A 173 -12.37 -3.31 5.83
CA LEU A 173 -11.06 -2.69 5.63
C LEU A 173 -10.29 -2.56 6.96
N ALA A 174 -10.96 -2.11 8.02
CA ALA A 174 -10.34 -2.00 9.33
C ALA A 174 -9.81 -3.36 9.82
N LEU A 175 -10.59 -4.43 9.64
CA LEU A 175 -10.18 -5.78 10.00
C LEU A 175 -8.94 -6.23 9.22
N LEU A 176 -8.85 -5.95 7.92
CA LEU A 176 -7.65 -6.27 7.14
C LEU A 176 -6.41 -5.54 7.65
N VAL A 177 -6.53 -4.25 8.00
CA VAL A 177 -5.42 -3.49 8.57
C VAL A 177 -5.02 -4.03 9.95
N VAL A 178 -5.99 -4.40 10.78
CA VAL A 178 -5.73 -5.05 12.08
C VAL A 178 -5.01 -6.39 11.90
N ASN A 179 -5.41 -7.20 10.91
CA ASN A 179 -4.74 -8.44 10.60
C ASN A 179 -3.29 -8.22 10.15
N LEU A 180 -2.97 -7.12 9.45
CA LEU A 180 -1.59 -6.76 9.16
C LEU A 180 -0.78 -6.49 10.43
N PHE A 181 -1.31 -5.73 11.38
CA PHE A 181 -0.64 -5.54 12.67
C PHE A 181 -0.45 -6.86 13.41
N ASN A 182 -1.47 -7.72 13.41
CA ASN A 182 -1.36 -9.04 14.02
C ASN A 182 -0.31 -9.92 13.32
N MET A 183 -0.12 -9.79 12.00
CA MET A 183 0.97 -10.45 11.26
C MET A 183 2.35 -9.98 11.74
N PHE A 184 2.56 -8.66 11.91
CA PHE A 184 3.80 -8.11 12.45
C PHE A 184 4.06 -8.58 13.89
N ILE A 185 3.03 -8.57 14.73
CA ILE A 185 3.13 -8.97 16.14
C ILE A 185 3.42 -10.47 16.26
N THR A 186 2.72 -11.31 15.50
CA THR A 186 2.74 -12.78 15.65
C THR A 186 3.90 -13.43 14.89
N TYR A 187 4.25 -12.92 13.70
CA TYR A 187 5.23 -13.54 12.80
C TYR A 187 6.38 -12.61 12.41
N GLY A 188 6.49 -11.42 13.01
CA GLY A 188 7.52 -10.43 12.66
C GLY A 188 8.94 -10.96 12.78
N ASP A 189 9.22 -11.92 13.66
CA ASP A 189 10.52 -12.57 13.85
C ASP A 189 11.02 -13.28 12.59
N THR A 190 10.08 -13.68 11.72
CA THR A 190 10.35 -14.36 10.46
C THR A 190 10.77 -13.43 9.32
N PHE A 191 10.35 -12.15 9.33
CA PHE A 191 10.56 -11.25 8.18
C PHE A 191 11.00 -9.82 8.54
N LEU A 192 10.94 -9.40 9.81
CA LEU A 192 11.54 -8.15 10.25
C LEU A 192 13.06 -8.30 10.35
N PRO A 193 13.83 -7.25 9.98
CA PRO A 193 15.27 -7.35 9.88
C PRO A 193 15.96 -7.50 11.24
N THR A 194 15.44 -6.85 12.28
CA THR A 194 16.07 -6.82 13.61
C THR A 194 15.04 -6.79 14.75
N SER A 195 15.47 -7.10 15.97
CA SER A 195 14.67 -6.92 17.18
C SER A 195 14.29 -5.45 17.43
N ASN A 196 15.14 -4.49 17.00
CA ASN A 196 14.82 -3.06 17.10
C ASN A 196 13.55 -2.69 16.31
N SER A 197 13.24 -3.42 15.23
CA SER A 197 11.99 -3.22 14.48
C SER A 197 10.75 -3.52 15.33
N TYR A 198 10.83 -4.44 16.30
CA TYR A 198 9.74 -4.66 17.25
C TYR A 198 9.58 -3.49 18.22
N ASP A 199 10.69 -2.94 18.71
CA ASP A 199 10.66 -1.77 19.59
C ASP A 199 9.97 -0.59 18.88
N GLU A 200 10.34 -0.34 17.62
CA GLU A 200 9.74 0.70 16.78
C GLU A 200 8.25 0.45 16.53
N LEU A 201 7.85 -0.80 16.24
CA LEU A 201 6.44 -1.17 16.04
C LEU A 201 5.61 -0.89 17.30
N TYR A 202 6.05 -1.37 18.46
CA TYR A 202 5.32 -1.17 19.70
C TYR A 202 5.31 0.28 20.14
N TYR A 203 6.41 1.00 19.91
CA TYR A 203 6.45 2.44 20.10
C TYR A 203 5.44 3.16 19.21
N GLU A 204 5.32 2.79 17.93
CA GLU A 204 4.35 3.41 17.02
C GLU A 204 2.91 3.13 17.46
N ILE A 205 2.61 1.89 17.88
CA ILE A 205 1.29 1.51 18.42
C ILE A 205 0.98 2.28 19.71
N PHE A 206 1.98 2.45 20.59
CA PHE A 206 1.82 3.10 21.88
C PHE A 206 1.75 4.63 21.79
N SER A 207 2.64 5.26 21.02
CA SER A 207 2.71 6.71 20.87
C SER A 207 1.39 7.28 20.37
N GLU A 208 0.68 6.49 19.57
CA GLU A 208 -0.61 6.86 19.01
C GLU A 208 -1.78 6.67 20.00
N TYR A 209 -1.55 5.95 21.10
CA TYR A 209 -2.47 5.87 22.24
C TYR A 209 -2.32 7.04 23.21
N GLN A 210 -1.11 7.60 23.39
CA GLN A 210 -0.93 8.73 24.28
C GLN A 210 -1.49 10.03 23.68
N PRO A 211 -2.38 10.76 24.38
CA PRO A 211 -2.74 12.09 23.97
C PRO A 211 -1.50 12.98 24.11
N THR A 212 -0.94 13.47 23.00
CA THR A 212 0.08 14.51 23.03
C THR A 212 -0.42 15.67 23.90
N PRO A 213 0.27 16.03 25.01
CA PRO A 213 -0.19 17.06 25.95
C PRO A 213 -0.20 18.49 25.36
N ALA A 214 0.35 18.68 24.15
CA ALA A 214 0.41 19.99 23.50
C ALA A 214 -0.94 20.51 22.99
N ILE A 215 -1.97 19.68 22.91
CA ILE A 215 -3.33 20.11 22.57
C ILE A 215 -4.28 19.36 23.48
N GLY A 216 -4.91 20.05 24.43
CA GLY A 216 -5.79 19.52 25.47
C GLY A 216 -7.07 18.83 24.98
N ARG A 217 -6.95 17.81 24.11
CA ARG A 217 -8.02 16.88 23.76
C ARG A 217 -7.74 15.57 24.48
N LYS A 218 -8.31 15.44 25.68
CA LYS A 218 -8.67 14.12 26.21
C LYS A 218 -9.61 13.49 25.19
N GLN A 219 -9.13 12.58 24.35
CA GLN A 219 -10.05 11.80 23.52
C GLN A 219 -10.95 10.98 24.45
N PRO A 220 -12.27 11.00 24.26
CA PRO A 220 -13.17 10.23 25.10
C PRO A 220 -12.87 8.74 24.95
N ALA A 221 -12.98 7.99 26.06
CA ALA A 221 -12.76 6.54 26.14
C ALA A 221 -13.51 5.68 25.09
N LYS A 222 -14.43 6.28 24.32
CA LYS A 222 -15.22 5.67 23.24
C LYS A 222 -14.52 5.64 21.87
N SER A 223 -13.38 6.33 21.67
CA SER A 223 -12.58 6.25 20.43
C SER A 223 -11.47 5.18 20.49
N ARG A 224 -11.48 4.32 21.52
CA ARG A 224 -10.47 3.29 21.74
C ARG A 224 -10.66 2.16 20.73
N THR A 225 -9.63 1.93 19.91
CA THR A 225 -9.63 0.84 18.94
C THR A 225 -9.37 -0.52 19.59
N PRO A 226 -10.20 -1.55 19.32
CA PRO A 226 -10.05 -2.89 19.90
C PRO A 226 -8.72 -3.61 19.66
N TRP A 227 -8.04 -3.30 18.56
CA TRP A 227 -6.92 -4.12 18.06
C TRP A 227 -5.60 -3.95 18.82
N SER A 228 -5.38 -2.80 19.47
CA SER A 228 -4.15 -2.50 20.21
C SER A 228 -4.32 -2.60 21.74
N ILE A 229 -5.51 -2.96 22.23
CA ILE A 229 -5.87 -2.91 23.65
C ILE A 229 -4.93 -3.74 24.53
N ALA A 230 -4.50 -4.93 24.10
CA ALA A 230 -3.64 -5.78 24.93
C ALA A 230 -2.25 -5.17 25.17
N ILE A 231 -1.62 -4.68 24.10
CA ILE A 231 -0.31 -4.02 24.14
C ILE A 231 -0.40 -2.73 24.95
N ILE A 232 -1.44 -1.93 24.67
CA ILE A 232 -1.68 -0.66 25.37
C ILE A 232 -1.90 -0.88 26.87
N ASN A 233 -2.78 -1.82 27.25
CA ASN A 233 -3.07 -2.08 28.66
C ASN A 233 -1.87 -2.63 29.42
N HIS A 234 -0.94 -3.31 28.73
CA HIS A 234 0.30 -3.79 29.34
C HIS A 234 1.31 -2.65 29.59
N PHE A 235 1.56 -1.80 28.58
CA PHE A 235 2.61 -0.80 28.66
C PHE A 235 2.18 0.51 29.32
N ASN A 236 0.91 0.91 29.23
CA ASN A 236 0.43 2.17 29.82
C ASN A 236 0.68 2.29 31.34
N PRO A 237 0.31 1.30 32.20
CA PRO A 237 0.56 1.42 33.64
C PRO A 237 2.07 1.41 33.97
N LYS A 238 2.89 0.75 33.16
CA LYS A 238 4.35 0.66 33.36
C LYS A 238 5.03 1.98 33.02
N ILE A 239 4.56 2.66 31.97
CA ILE A 239 5.04 3.98 31.59
C ILE A 239 4.56 5.04 32.59
N GLU A 240 3.32 4.97 33.06
CA GLU A 240 2.83 5.84 34.14
C GLU A 240 3.64 5.65 35.43
N SER A 241 3.99 4.40 35.77
CA SER A 241 4.86 4.10 36.90
C SER A 241 6.28 4.64 36.71
N TYR A 242 6.88 4.45 35.53
CA TYR A 242 8.21 5.01 35.22
C TYR A 242 8.21 6.54 35.25
N ALA A 243 7.16 7.19 34.74
CA ALA A 243 6.98 8.64 34.78
C ALA A 243 6.91 9.15 36.24
N ALA A 244 6.14 8.46 37.07
CA ALA A 244 5.96 8.82 38.48
C ALA A 244 7.26 8.64 39.29
N VAL A 245 7.99 7.54 39.06
CA VAL A 245 9.26 7.25 39.75
C VAL A 245 10.35 8.24 39.35
N ASN A 246 10.44 8.60 38.07
CA ASN A 246 11.45 9.53 37.58
C ASN A 246 11.03 11.01 37.70
N HIS A 247 9.82 11.29 38.21
CA HIS A 247 9.24 12.64 38.27
C HIS A 247 9.20 13.37 36.91
N ILE A 248 8.95 12.61 35.84
CA ILE A 248 8.95 13.11 34.46
C ILE A 248 7.49 13.25 34.00
N SER A 249 7.10 14.46 33.61
CA SER A 249 5.75 14.74 33.10
C SER A 249 5.56 14.31 31.63
N GLN A 250 6.65 14.18 30.87
CA GLN A 250 6.65 13.80 29.44
C GLN A 250 7.87 12.93 29.12
N LEU A 251 7.66 11.71 28.63
CA LEU A 251 8.75 10.83 28.23
C LEU A 251 9.25 11.16 26.81
N SER A 252 10.55 11.06 26.58
CA SER A 252 11.12 11.05 25.22
C SER A 252 10.87 9.71 24.52
N GLU A 253 11.09 9.66 23.20
CA GLU A 253 11.01 8.42 22.41
C GLU A 253 11.92 7.33 22.99
N GLU A 254 13.16 7.69 23.33
CA GLU A 254 14.15 6.77 23.90
C GLU A 254 13.72 6.22 25.27
N GLN A 255 13.08 7.05 26.10
CA GLN A 255 12.59 6.63 27.42
C GLN A 255 11.39 5.67 27.31
N VAL A 256 10.49 5.91 26.35
CA VAL A 256 9.39 4.96 26.07
C VAL A 256 9.95 3.63 25.58
N LEU A 257 10.92 3.67 24.66
CA LEU A 257 11.58 2.47 24.13
C LEU A 257 12.31 1.69 25.23
N GLU A 258 12.93 2.37 26.20
CA GLU A 258 13.55 1.73 27.38
C GLU A 258 12.51 0.97 28.22
N VAL A 259 11.36 1.57 28.49
CA VAL A 259 10.27 0.90 29.21
C VAL A 259 9.73 -0.29 28.42
N VAL A 260 9.58 -0.17 27.10
CA VAL A 260 9.14 -1.28 26.24
C VAL A 260 10.11 -2.45 26.32
N ARG A 261 11.42 -2.18 26.13
CA ARG A 261 12.49 -3.19 26.15
C ARG A 261 12.59 -3.94 27.47
N SER A 262 12.47 -3.22 28.58
CA SER A 262 12.57 -3.80 29.94
C SER A 262 11.36 -4.65 30.35
N ASN A 263 10.31 -4.71 29.52
CA ASN A 263 9.02 -5.30 29.88
C ASN A 263 8.47 -6.28 28.83
N TYR A 264 9.32 -6.77 27.93
CA TYR A 264 8.97 -7.77 26.91
C TYR A 264 8.61 -9.14 27.51
N ASP A 265 9.39 -9.56 28.50
CA ASP A 265 9.26 -10.84 29.21
C ASP A 265 7.88 -11.05 29.86
N THR A 266 7.22 -9.95 30.22
CA THR A 266 5.93 -9.93 30.90
C THR A 266 4.75 -9.69 29.96
N LEU A 267 4.99 -9.37 28.68
CA LEU A 267 3.92 -9.13 27.70
C LEU A 267 3.32 -10.46 27.24
N THR A 268 2.05 -10.69 27.56
CA THR A 268 1.31 -11.88 27.12
C THR A 268 0.36 -11.53 25.98
N LEU A 269 0.57 -12.14 24.81
CA LEU A 269 -0.24 -11.93 23.62
C LEU A 269 -0.93 -13.21 23.21
N LYS A 270 -2.23 -13.11 22.88
CA LYS A 270 -2.96 -14.22 22.28
C LYS A 270 -2.65 -14.25 20.79
N LEU A 271 -1.85 -15.23 20.37
CA LEU A 271 -1.53 -15.43 18.95
C LEU A 271 -2.79 -15.85 18.20
N GLN A 272 -2.99 -15.28 17.01
CA GLN A 272 -4.13 -15.58 16.16
C GLN A 272 -3.68 -16.48 15.00
N ASP A 273 -4.41 -17.57 14.80
CA ASP A 273 -4.16 -18.50 13.70
C ASP A 273 -4.74 -18.00 12.37
N GLY A 274 -4.14 -18.44 11.26
CA GLY A 274 -4.65 -18.19 9.90
C GLY A 274 -4.45 -16.75 9.39
N LEU A 275 -3.61 -15.95 10.06
CA LEU A 275 -3.31 -14.59 9.62
C LEU A 275 -2.58 -14.54 8.27
N ASP A 276 -1.93 -15.62 7.85
CA ASP A 276 -1.26 -15.77 6.56
C ASP A 276 -2.14 -16.34 5.45
N GLN A 277 -3.42 -16.57 5.75
CA GLN A 277 -4.39 -17.03 4.76
C GLN A 277 -5.06 -15.83 4.10
N PHE A 278 -5.11 -15.87 2.77
CA PHE A 278 -5.83 -14.89 1.99
C PHE A 278 -6.58 -15.59 0.86
N GLU A 279 -7.68 -14.97 0.43
CA GLU A 279 -8.40 -15.42 -0.75
C GLU A 279 -7.57 -15.10 -2.00
N ARG A 280 -7.36 -16.12 -2.84
CA ARG A 280 -6.67 -15.97 -4.12
C ARG A 280 -7.49 -15.13 -5.09
N TYR A 281 -6.79 -14.41 -5.96
CA TYR A 281 -7.40 -13.65 -7.02
C TYR A 281 -8.22 -14.57 -7.92
N SER A 282 -9.48 -14.18 -8.12
CA SER A 282 -10.37 -14.81 -9.09
C SER A 282 -11.09 -13.72 -9.87
N GLU A 283 -10.85 -13.69 -11.18
CA GLU A 283 -11.54 -12.76 -12.08
C GLU A 283 -13.05 -13.01 -12.05
N GLN A 284 -13.47 -14.27 -12.03
CA GLN A 284 -14.88 -14.65 -11.97
C GLN A 284 -15.28 -15.03 -10.53
N PRO A 285 -16.39 -14.50 -9.98
CA PRO A 285 -17.32 -13.52 -10.58
C PRO A 285 -16.94 -12.04 -10.32
N LYS A 286 -15.87 -11.77 -9.56
CA LYS A 286 -15.64 -10.46 -8.91
C LYS A 286 -15.28 -9.31 -9.85
N GLU A 287 -14.51 -9.57 -10.90
CA GLU A 287 -13.97 -8.53 -11.80
C GLU A 287 -14.66 -8.50 -13.17
N VAL A 288 -15.49 -9.49 -13.50
CA VAL A 288 -16.15 -9.61 -14.81
C VAL A 288 -16.92 -8.33 -15.20
N ALA A 289 -17.68 -7.76 -14.26
CA ALA A 289 -18.44 -6.53 -14.52
C ALA A 289 -17.52 -5.34 -14.82
N PHE A 290 -16.43 -5.22 -14.07
CA PHE A 290 -15.43 -4.16 -14.26
C PHE A 290 -14.75 -4.27 -15.63
N PHE A 291 -14.26 -5.46 -16.00
CA PHE A 291 -13.60 -5.65 -17.29
C PHE A 291 -14.53 -5.44 -18.48
N LYS A 292 -15.80 -5.90 -18.39
CA LYS A 292 -16.81 -5.63 -19.42
C LYS A 292 -17.00 -4.13 -19.62
N GLU A 293 -17.14 -3.37 -18.54
CA GLU A 293 -17.34 -1.91 -18.62
C GLU A 293 -16.08 -1.19 -19.12
N LEU A 294 -14.89 -1.60 -18.67
CA LEU A 294 -13.62 -1.06 -19.13
C LEU A 294 -13.45 -1.24 -20.64
N VAL A 295 -13.66 -2.45 -21.16
CA VAL A 295 -13.56 -2.74 -22.60
C VAL A 295 -14.59 -1.94 -23.38
N ARG A 296 -15.83 -1.82 -22.88
CA ARG A 296 -16.89 -1.02 -23.49
C ARG A 296 -16.49 0.46 -23.58
N SER A 297 -15.99 1.02 -22.48
CA SER A 297 -15.55 2.41 -22.40
C SER A 297 -14.40 2.71 -23.37
N ILE A 298 -13.38 1.85 -23.39
CA ILE A 298 -12.25 1.96 -24.33
C ILE A 298 -12.74 1.87 -25.77
N SER A 299 -13.61 0.90 -26.08
CA SER A 299 -14.16 0.72 -27.43
C SER A 299 -14.93 1.96 -27.91
N LEU A 300 -15.72 2.57 -27.04
CA LEU A 300 -16.44 3.81 -27.34
C LEU A 300 -15.50 5.00 -27.52
N ASN A 301 -14.45 5.09 -26.70
CA ASN A 301 -13.44 6.14 -26.82
C ASN A 301 -12.69 6.03 -28.16
N VAL A 302 -12.21 4.82 -28.50
CA VAL A 302 -11.54 4.53 -29.76
C VAL A 302 -12.45 4.85 -30.95
N ARG A 303 -13.71 4.43 -30.94
CA ARG A 303 -14.66 4.75 -32.04
C ARG A 303 -14.91 6.25 -32.20
N LYS A 304 -14.85 7.03 -31.12
CA LYS A 304 -15.05 8.48 -31.16
C LYS A 304 -13.80 9.25 -31.60
N ASN A 305 -12.62 8.79 -31.20
CA ASN A 305 -11.35 9.50 -31.37
C ASN A 305 -10.50 9.00 -32.53
N VAL A 306 -10.69 7.75 -32.94
CA VAL A 306 -10.20 7.26 -34.22
C VAL A 306 -11.18 7.76 -35.28
N SER A 307 -10.97 9.00 -35.71
CA SER A 307 -11.40 9.42 -37.02
C SER A 307 -10.80 8.39 -37.99
N LEU A 308 -11.63 7.56 -38.60
CA LEU A 308 -11.25 6.93 -39.86
C LEU A 308 -11.00 8.09 -40.79
N ASN A 309 -9.74 8.54 -40.88
CA ASN A 309 -9.34 9.58 -41.82
C ASN A 309 -9.89 9.11 -43.16
N THR A 310 -10.58 9.98 -43.88
CA THR A 310 -11.17 9.70 -45.20
C THR A 310 -10.19 9.00 -46.15
N LEU A 311 -8.88 9.23 -45.96
CA LEU A 311 -7.79 8.49 -46.61
C LEU A 311 -7.85 6.96 -46.44
N SER A 312 -8.22 6.46 -45.26
CA SER A 312 -8.35 5.03 -44.96
C SER A 312 -9.59 4.40 -45.61
N GLN A 313 -10.68 5.17 -45.77
CA GLN A 313 -11.86 4.72 -46.52
C GLN A 313 -11.58 4.64 -48.01
N ASP A 314 -10.87 5.61 -48.59
CA ASP A 314 -10.51 5.58 -50.02
C ASP A 314 -9.52 4.44 -50.35
N VAL A 315 -8.59 4.13 -49.43
CA VAL A 315 -7.67 3.00 -49.58
C VAL A 315 -8.42 1.66 -49.47
N LEU A 316 -9.33 1.51 -48.50
CA LEU A 316 -10.16 0.31 -48.36
C LEU A 316 -11.11 0.13 -49.56
N LEU A 317 -11.76 1.21 -50.01
CA LEU A 317 -12.63 1.18 -51.20
C LEU A 317 -11.85 0.83 -52.47
N LYS A 318 -10.61 1.31 -52.62
CA LYS A 318 -9.72 0.89 -53.71
C LYS A 318 -9.37 -0.59 -53.65
N GLU A 319 -9.00 -1.11 -52.48
CA GLU A 319 -8.72 -2.55 -52.31
C GLU A 319 -9.93 -3.43 -52.63
N PHE A 320 -11.15 -3.02 -52.26
CA PHE A 320 -12.37 -3.76 -52.62
C PHE A 320 -12.75 -3.61 -54.10
N SER A 321 -12.41 -2.49 -54.75
CA SER A 321 -12.63 -2.29 -56.18
C SER A 321 -11.70 -3.13 -57.07
N SER A 322 -10.54 -3.54 -56.57
CA SER A 322 -9.60 -4.43 -57.29
C SER A 322 -9.88 -5.92 -57.12
N ILE A 323 -10.95 -6.30 -56.39
CA ILE A 323 -11.40 -7.69 -56.20
C ILE A 323 -12.55 -8.05 -57.19
N SER A 324 -12.82 -7.20 -58.20
CA SER A 324 -13.78 -7.52 -59.28
C SER A 324 -13.12 -8.22 -60.46
#